data_AF-A0AA96YH83-F1
#
_entry.id   AF-A0AA96YH83-F1
#
_cell.length_a   1.000
_cell.length_b   1.000
_cell.length_c   1.000
_cell.angle_alpha   90.00
_cell.angle_beta   90.00
_cell.angle_gamma   90.00
#
_symmetry.space_group_name_H-M   'P 1'
#
loop_
_entity.id
_entity.type
_entity.pdbx_description
1 polymer ?
#
loop_
_entity_poly.entity_id
_entity_poly.type
_entity_poly.pdbx_seq_one_letter_code
_entity_poly.pdbx_strand_id
1 'polypeptide(L)' 'MDELEQHEADALAIKACELFMATHQEPDNQAARARLIAWIKEAPAHWRAFLALDQYLAEVKGLIEGDDLQGVARRAGRSD' A
#
# COMPACT_ATOMS: atom_id res chain seq x y z
N MET A 1 1.68 -23.47 14.25
CA MET A 1 0.53 -23.14 13.38
C MET A 1 0.76 -21.77 12.76
N ASP A 2 1.33 -20.86 13.55
CA ASP A 2 1.65 -19.46 13.23
C ASP A 2 2.57 -19.24 12.00
N GLU A 3 3.56 -20.09 11.75
CA GLU A 3 4.51 -19.90 10.63
C GLU A 3 3.85 -20.08 9.24
N LEU A 4 2.88 -20.98 9.12
CA LEU A 4 2.17 -21.23 7.85
C LEU A 4 1.18 -20.10 7.55
N GLU A 5 0.48 -19.62 8.58
CA GLU A 5 -0.46 -18.50 8.47
C GLU A 5 0.27 -17.19 8.14
N GLN A 6 1.46 -16.98 8.74
CA GLN A 6 2.30 -15.83 8.41
C GLN A 6 2.81 -15.91 6.96
N HIS A 7 3.29 -17.08 6.52
CA HIS A 7 3.75 -17.25 5.14
C HIS A 7 2.63 -17.03 4.11
N GLU A 8 1.40 -17.47 4.42
CA GLU A 8 0.23 -17.20 3.58
C GLU A 8 -0.10 -15.70 3.55
N ALA A 9 -0.10 -15.03 4.70
CA ALA A 9 -0.33 -13.58 4.78
C ALA A 9 0.73 -12.79 3.98
N ASP A 10 2.01 -13.19 4.07
CA ASP A 10 3.11 -12.56 3.33
C ASP A 10 2.93 -12.75 1.82
N ALA A 11 2.54 -13.95 1.37
CA ALA A 11 2.27 -14.21 -0.04
C ALA A 11 1.11 -13.36 -0.57
N LEU A 12 0.05 -13.18 0.24
CA LEU A 12 -1.07 -12.31 -0.11
C LEU A 12 -0.66 -10.84 -0.20
N ALA A 13 0.20 -10.37 0.72
CA ALA A 13 0.71 -9.01 0.72
C ALA A 13 1.57 -8.74 -0.53
N ILE A 14 2.49 -9.65 -0.87
CA ILE A 14 3.32 -9.54 -2.09
C ILE A 14 2.43 -9.46 -3.33
N LYS A 15 1.44 -10.35 -3.44
CA LYS A 15 0.53 -10.39 -4.60
C LYS A 15 -0.34 -9.12 -4.71
N ALA A 16 -0.79 -8.57 -3.58
CA ALA A 16 -1.51 -7.29 -3.57
C ALA A 16 -0.63 -6.15 -4.12
N CYS A 17 0.64 -6.09 -3.70
CA CYS A 17 1.61 -5.11 -4.20
C CYS A 17 1.87 -5.26 -5.70
N GLU A 18 2.11 -6.48 -6.19
CA GLU A 18 2.34 -6.75 -7.61
C GLU A 18 1.18 -6.30 -8.50
N LEU A 19 -0.05 -6.67 -8.12
CA LEU A 19 -1.24 -6.31 -8.88
C LEU A 19 -1.51 -4.80 -8.83
N PHE A 20 -1.29 -4.16 -7.67
CA PHE A 20 -1.38 -2.71 -7.54
C PHE A 20 -0.36 -2.01 -8.45
N MET A 21 0.92 -2.39 -8.39
CA MET A 21 1.97 -1.79 -9.21
C MET A 21 1.68 -1.92 -10.71
N ALA A 22 1.20 -3.08 -11.17
CA ALA A 22 0.83 -3.28 -12.58
C ALA A 22 -0.26 -2.29 -13.02
N THR A 23 -1.28 -2.04 -12.18
CA THR A 23 -2.33 -1.05 -12.49
C THR A 23 -1.85 0.40 -12.39
N HIS A 24 -0.83 0.67 -11.56
CA HIS A 24 -0.26 2.00 -11.39
C HIS A 24 0.70 2.37 -12.54
N GLN A 25 1.53 1.43 -12.99
CA GLN A 25 2.48 1.60 -14.10
C GLN A 25 1.78 1.67 -15.45
N GLU A 26 0.67 0.95 -15.61
CA GLU A 26 -0.13 0.96 -16.84
C GLU A 26 -1.59 1.34 -16.55
N PRO A 27 -1.89 2.63 -16.29
CA PRO A 27 -3.22 3.07 -15.89
C PRO A 27 -4.32 2.73 -16.90
N ASP A 28 -3.99 2.73 -18.19
CA ASP A 28 -4.94 2.45 -19.28
C ASP A 28 -5.08 0.95 -19.60
N ASN A 29 -4.27 0.09 -18.98
CA ASN A 29 -4.32 -1.35 -19.19
C ASN A 29 -5.51 -1.97 -18.45
N GLN A 30 -6.63 -2.07 -19.17
CA GLN A 30 -7.87 -2.68 -18.67
C GLN A 30 -7.67 -4.14 -18.23
N ALA A 31 -6.74 -4.88 -18.83
CA ALA A 31 -6.48 -6.26 -18.45
C ALA A 31 -5.80 -6.34 -17.07
N ALA A 32 -4.88 -5.42 -16.75
CA ALA A 32 -4.28 -5.31 -15.43
C ALA A 32 -5.33 -5.01 -14.35
N ARG A 33 -6.22 -4.04 -14.61
CA ARG A 33 -7.36 -3.72 -13.72
C ARG A 33 -8.30 -4.91 -13.54
N ALA A 34 -8.64 -5.62 -14.62
CA ALA A 34 -9.51 -6.79 -14.56
C ALA A 34 -8.89 -7.92 -13.72
N ARG A 35 -7.58 -8.15 -13.83
CA ARG A 35 -6.84 -9.13 -13.01
C ARG A 35 -6.86 -8.80 -11.52
N LEU A 36 -6.63 -7.53 -11.16
CA LEU A 36 -6.74 -7.07 -9.77
C LEU A 36 -8.15 -7.31 -9.20
N ILE A 37 -9.19 -6.93 -9.95
CA ILE A 37 -10.59 -7.11 -9.53
C ILE A 37 -10.93 -8.59 -9.39
N ALA A 38 -10.51 -9.43 -10.33
CA ALA A 38 -10.75 -10.88 -10.29
C ALA A 38 -10.12 -11.51 -9.04
N TRP A 39 -8.86 -11.15 -8.75
CA TRP A 39 -8.16 -11.66 -7.58
C TRP A 39 -8.80 -11.20 -6.26
N ILE A 40 -9.17 -9.91 -6.13
CA ILE A 40 -9.85 -9.40 -4.93
C ILE A 40 -11.17 -10.14 -4.65
N LYS A 41 -11.92 -10.49 -5.70
CA LYS A 41 -13.23 -11.17 -5.58
C LYS A 41 -13.12 -12.65 -5.24
N GLU A 42 -11.96 -13.26 -5.45
CA GLU A 42 -11.76 -14.70 -5.28
C GLU A 42 -11.90 -15.15 -3.82
N ALA A 43 -11.38 -14.36 -2.87
CA ALA A 43 -11.46 -14.69 -1.45
C ALA A 43 -11.47 -13.44 -0.55
N PRO A 44 -12.17 -13.47 0.61
CA PRO A 44 -12.13 -12.36 1.57
C PRO A 44 -10.72 -12.01 2.08
N ALA A 45 -9.81 -12.99 2.13
CA ALA A 45 -8.42 -12.75 2.52
C ALA A 45 -7.67 -11.85 1.53
N HIS A 46 -7.97 -11.96 0.23
CA HIS A 46 -7.36 -11.13 -0.81
C HIS A 46 -7.79 -9.66 -0.67
N TRP A 47 -9.08 -9.43 -0.40
CA TRP A 47 -9.58 -8.09 -0.10
C TRP A 47 -8.93 -7.47 1.13
N ARG A 48 -8.77 -8.26 2.21
CA ARG A 48 -8.07 -7.80 3.43
C ARG A 48 -6.61 -7.44 3.16
N ALA A 49 -5.90 -8.25 2.38
CA ALA A 49 -4.52 -7.97 2.00
C ALA A 49 -4.41 -6.67 1.16
N PHE A 50 -5.35 -6.44 0.25
CA PHE A 50 -5.39 -5.20 -0.52
C PHE A 50 -5.68 -3.96 0.35
N LEU A 51 -6.59 -4.06 1.33
CA LEU A 51 -6.84 -2.97 2.28
C LEU A 51 -5.64 -2.68 3.19
N ALA A 52 -4.93 -3.71 3.63
CA ALA A 52 -3.71 -3.54 4.42
C ALA A 52 -2.64 -2.78 3.64
N LEU A 53 -2.51 -3.05 2.34
CA LEU A 53 -1.64 -2.29 1.44
C LEU A 53 -2.06 -0.82 1.32
N ASP A 54 -3.36 -0.53 1.11
CA ASP A 54 -3.88 0.84 1.04
C ASP A 54 -3.58 1.63 2.33
N GLN A 55 -3.81 1.00 3.49
CA GLN A 55 -3.49 1.58 4.78
C GLN A 55 -2.00 1.87 4.93
N TYR A 56 -1.12 0.93 4.57
CA TYR A 56 0.32 1.12 4.62
C TYR A 56 0.78 2.30 3.75
N LEU A 57 0.25 2.41 2.53
CA LEU A 57 0.58 3.53 1.64
C LEU A 57 0.10 4.88 2.20
N ALA A 58 -1.08 4.91 2.83
CA ALA A 58 -1.60 6.11 3.50
C ALA A 58 -0.71 6.52 4.69
N GLU A 59 -0.24 5.56 5.49
CA GLU A 59 0.68 5.80 6.61
C GLU A 59 2.02 6.35 6.13
N VAL A 60 2.63 5.72 5.12
CA VAL A 60 3.89 6.18 4.52
C VAL A 60 3.73 7.60 3.95
N LYS A 61 2.62 7.88 3.27
CA LYS A 61 2.31 9.23 2.77
C LYS A 61 2.21 10.23 3.92
N GLY A 62 1.50 9.90 4.99
CA GLY A 62 1.37 10.74 6.17
C GLY A 62 2.70 11.02 6.87
N LEU A 63 3.63 10.06 6.88
CA LEU A 63 4.99 10.25 7.40
C LEU A 63 5.80 11.23 6.54
N ILE A 64 5.72 11.10 5.21
CA ILE A 64 6.42 11.98 4.28
C ILE A 64 5.89 13.41 4.39
N GLU A 65 4.56 13.59 4.36
CA GLU A 65 3.92 14.91 4.43
C GLU A 65 3.99 15.53 5.85
N GLY A 66 4.00 14.69 6.89
CA GLY A 66 4.12 15.10 8.29
C GLY A 66 5.53 15.55 8.70
N ASP A 67 6.56 14.95 8.13
CA ASP A 67 7.96 15.37 8.36
C ASP A 67 8.28 16.72 7.68
N ASP A 68 7.64 17.03 6.56
CA ASP A 68 7.75 18.35 5.90
C ASP A 68 7.22 19.49 6.80
N LEU A 69 6.19 19.22 7.63
CA LEU A 69 5.65 20.20 8.56
C LEU A 69 6.54 20.42 9.80
N GLN A 70 7.33 19.43 10.23
CA GLN A 70 8.32 19.62 11.32
C GLN A 70 9.61 20.28 10.85
N GLY A 71 9.97 20.15 9.56
CA GLY A 71 11.16 20.76 8.96
C GLY A 71 11.08 22.29 8.79
N VAL A 72 9.87 22.83 8.53
CA VAL A 72 9.64 24.28 8.37
C VAL A 72 9.55 24.98 9.73
N ALA A 73 8.95 24.35 10.73
CA ALA A 73 8.80 24.93 12.08
C ALA A 73 10.15 25.15 12.80
N ARG A 74 11.20 24.35 12.51
CA ARG A 74 12.53 24.54 13.13
C ARG A 74 13.39 25.62 12.48
N ARG A 75 13.12 26.04 11.23
CA ARG A 75 13.89 27.11 10.57
C ARG A 75 13.31 28.50 10.82
N ALA A 76 12.06 28.60 11.25
CA ALA A 76 11.41 29.86 11.62
C ALA A 76 11.71 30.33 13.06
N GLY A 77 12.42 29.54 13.87
CA GLY A 77 12.64 29.78 15.30
C GLY A 77 14.07 30.12 15.73
N ARG A 78 14.97 30.52 14.82
CA ARG A 78 16.32 30.98 15.20
C ARG A 78 16.70 32.26 14.46
N SER A 79 16.09 33.34 14.90
CA SER A 79 16.57 34.71 14.69
C SER A 79 16.12 35.52 15.90
N ASP A 80 16.87 35.39 16.99
CA ASP A 80 17.10 36.45 17.97
C ASP A 80 18.48 36.20 18.61
#